data_AF-A0A075GVR6-F1
#
_entry.id   AF-A0A075GVR6-F1
#
_cell.length_a   1.000
_cell.length_b   1.000
_cell.length_c   1.000
_cell.angle_alpha   90.00
_cell.angle_beta   90.00
_cell.angle_gamma   90.00
#
_symmetry.space_group_name_H-M   'P 1'
#
loop_
_entity.id
_entity.type
_entity.pdbx_description
1 polymer ?
#
loop_
_entity_poly.entity_id
_entity_poly.type
_entity_poly.pdbx_seq_one_letter_code
_entity_poly.pdbx_strand_id
1 'polypeptide(L)'
;MKLLLLLIPLLAFSIPVVFAEPSNVGNMYWKQEIISPNSFVDIYVHDDDMNKKEYPNFADKFTISVWSDSSPDGLEIEVVETGVYSGIFKGRVFIADSGDTLKNRLVSMPGDTVYGKYVDFTMPDGSTSEIFSAAVVKISGQNMQPLLDNIDSKYRMSSSIEKVPSWIKNNAGWWANDDIDDDAFIQGIQFLIKEKILEINETSSAEKSDKIPAWVKNNAGWWADGQITESDFLSGITHLVKTGIISVSDDSVELVSDDVDPLLAECQSIKSTYKRLNCEKEIKQNLEFIEFKKSSNEYGVGPITYYYPGIGNFGNEFEISSSGQAMLRLRILAENTGNEVISLKCTGPSICSYDVWDGSKAFKYAGMDFVSGQIPINPGTSVIFNMMFGPNIGYGGNQFEYDSSKSYNFRVNENFGSIDIPLKIE
;
A
#
# COMPACT_ATOMS: atom_id res chain seq x y z
N MET A 1 37.64 -69.98 30.91
CA MET A 1 36.97 -68.68 31.08
C MET A 1 36.91 -68.01 29.70
N LYS A 2 35.78 -68.10 28.99
CA LYS A 2 35.54 -67.38 27.73
C LYS A 2 34.31 -66.51 27.95
N LEU A 3 34.52 -65.20 27.94
CA LEU A 3 33.51 -64.18 28.17
C LEU A 3 32.80 -63.90 26.83
N LEU A 4 31.48 -64.07 26.80
CA LEU A 4 30.64 -63.82 25.64
C LEU A 4 30.29 -62.31 25.64
N LEU A 5 30.81 -61.54 24.67
CA LEU A 5 30.40 -60.14 24.45
C LEU A 5 29.14 -60.14 23.57
N LEU A 6 28.02 -59.62 24.09
CA LEU A 6 26.83 -59.31 23.33
C LEU A 6 26.93 -57.86 22.82
N LEU A 7 26.98 -57.66 21.50
CA LEU A 7 26.79 -56.33 20.90
C LEU A 7 25.29 -56.04 20.79
N ILE A 8 24.82 -54.99 21.45
CA ILE A 8 23.47 -54.43 21.26
C ILE A 8 23.60 -53.23 20.31
N PRO A 9 22.86 -53.16 19.18
CA PRO A 9 22.92 -52.01 18.29
C PRO A 9 22.14 -50.84 18.91
N LEU A 10 22.81 -49.68 19.02
CA LEU A 10 22.22 -48.42 19.44
C LEU A 10 21.27 -47.92 18.33
N LEU A 11 19.96 -47.98 18.56
CA LEU A 11 19.00 -47.26 17.71
C LEU A 11 19.14 -45.77 18.00
N ALA A 12 19.71 -45.03 17.04
CA ALA A 12 19.65 -43.58 17.02
C ALA A 12 18.22 -43.16 16.67
N PHE A 13 17.43 -42.75 17.66
CA PHE A 13 16.19 -42.02 17.44
C PHE A 13 16.56 -40.62 16.94
N SER A 14 16.38 -40.36 15.64
CA SER A 14 16.35 -39.02 15.09
C SER A 14 15.07 -38.34 15.60
N ILE A 15 15.19 -37.49 16.61
CA ILE A 15 14.11 -36.57 16.98
C ILE A 15 13.99 -35.58 15.82
N PRO A 16 12.81 -35.40 15.19
CA PRO A 16 12.63 -34.33 14.24
C PRO A 16 12.82 -33.02 15.01
N VAL A 17 13.83 -32.25 14.61
CA VAL A 17 13.94 -30.85 15.03
C VAL A 17 12.71 -30.17 14.44
N VAL A 18 11.71 -29.92 15.30
CA VAL A 18 10.63 -28.99 14.99
C VAL A 18 11.33 -27.65 14.83
N PHE A 19 11.42 -27.18 13.59
CA PHE A 19 11.82 -25.81 13.32
C PHE A 19 10.81 -24.92 14.05
N ALA A 20 11.27 -24.14 15.03
CA ALA A 20 10.46 -23.09 15.61
C ALA A 20 10.06 -22.16 14.46
N GLU A 21 8.76 -21.99 14.27
CA GLU A 21 8.21 -21.05 13.30
C GLU A 21 8.80 -19.66 13.58
N PRO A 22 9.12 -18.88 12.53
CA PRO A 22 9.63 -17.52 12.70
C PRO A 22 8.61 -16.71 13.53
N SER A 23 9.13 -15.94 14.48
CA SER A 23 8.40 -15.14 15.49
C SER A 23 6.96 -14.83 15.11
N ASN A 24 6.03 -15.46 15.83
CA ASN A 24 4.61 -15.20 15.71
C ASN A 24 4.19 -13.87 16.40
N VAL A 25 5.11 -13.21 17.11
CA VAL A 25 4.81 -11.99 17.87
C VAL A 25 4.50 -10.86 16.90
N GLY A 26 3.28 -10.32 16.97
CA GLY A 26 2.88 -9.16 16.18
C GLY A 26 3.71 -7.89 16.46
N ASN A 27 3.55 -6.88 15.61
CA ASN A 27 4.12 -5.54 15.79
C ASN A 27 3.04 -4.46 15.63
N MET A 28 3.23 -3.29 16.23
CA MET A 28 2.34 -2.14 16.03
C MET A 28 3.11 -0.84 15.90
N TYR A 29 2.60 0.09 15.10
CA TYR A 29 3.20 1.41 14.95
C TYR A 29 2.19 2.47 14.53
N TRP A 30 2.37 3.69 15.07
CA TRP A 30 1.74 4.89 14.52
C TRP A 30 2.38 5.25 13.19
N LYS A 31 1.59 5.67 12.20
CA LYS A 31 2.09 6.07 10.87
C LYS A 31 3.07 7.24 10.92
N GLN A 32 2.96 8.10 11.93
CA GLN A 32 3.85 9.23 12.15
C GLN A 32 4.27 9.29 13.61
N GLU A 33 5.55 9.57 13.86
CA GLU A 33 6.05 9.87 15.22
C GLU A 33 5.53 11.22 15.74
N ILE A 34 5.24 12.16 14.82
CA ILE A 34 4.73 13.50 15.13
C ILE A 34 3.36 13.66 14.46
N ILE A 35 2.33 13.87 15.29
CA ILE A 35 0.93 13.92 14.89
C ILE A 35 0.44 15.36 14.92
N SER A 36 -0.30 15.78 13.89
CA SER A 36 -0.97 17.09 13.92
C SER A 36 -2.19 17.06 14.85
N PRO A 37 -2.40 18.07 15.73
CA PRO A 37 -3.63 18.18 16.48
C PRO A 37 -4.82 18.40 15.53
N ASN A 38 -6.03 18.02 15.96
CA ASN A 38 -7.28 18.14 15.19
C ASN A 38 -7.22 17.43 13.82
N SER A 39 -6.59 16.25 13.77
CA SER A 39 -6.40 15.49 12.54
C SER A 39 -6.63 13.99 12.72
N PHE A 40 -6.86 13.29 11.61
CA PHE A 40 -6.90 11.84 11.59
C PHE A 40 -5.49 11.26 11.52
N VAL A 41 -5.25 10.25 12.32
CA VAL A 41 -4.00 9.50 12.39
C VAL A 41 -4.29 8.04 12.18
N ASP A 42 -3.43 7.40 11.39
CA ASP A 42 -3.50 5.96 11.15
C ASP A 42 -2.52 5.23 12.09
N ILE A 43 -2.97 4.10 12.64
CA ILE A 43 -2.15 3.16 13.40
C ILE A 43 -2.24 1.78 12.73
N TYR A 44 -1.13 1.07 12.69
CA TYR A 44 -1.02 -0.23 12.05
C TYR A 44 -0.65 -1.29 13.07
N VAL A 45 -1.24 -2.47 12.92
CA VAL A 45 -0.84 -3.71 13.58
C VAL A 45 -0.48 -4.70 12.50
N HIS A 46 0.70 -5.32 12.59
CA HIS A 46 1.13 -6.38 11.72
C HIS A 46 1.19 -7.67 12.52
N ASP A 47 0.27 -8.58 12.22
CA ASP A 47 0.19 -9.87 12.88
C ASP A 47 -0.42 -10.91 11.93
N ASP A 48 0.40 -11.87 11.50
CA ASP A 48 0.07 -12.84 10.46
C ASP A 48 -0.91 -13.92 10.95
N ASP A 49 -0.95 -14.20 12.25
CA ASP A 49 -1.74 -15.30 12.82
C ASP A 49 -3.11 -14.86 13.34
N MET A 50 -3.32 -13.55 13.53
CA MET A 50 -4.64 -12.92 13.76
C MET A 50 -5.57 -12.97 12.56
N ASN A 51 -5.08 -13.51 11.47
CA ASN A 51 -5.76 -13.67 10.21
C ASN A 51 -6.67 -14.91 10.20
N LYS A 52 -7.96 -14.71 10.48
CA LYS A 52 -8.97 -15.76 10.61
C LYS A 52 -9.47 -16.14 9.22
N LYS A 53 -8.94 -17.25 8.72
CA LYS A 53 -9.31 -17.93 7.46
C LYS A 53 -10.75 -18.44 7.38
N GLU A 54 -11.64 -17.97 8.26
CA GLU A 54 -13.00 -18.45 8.43
C GLU A 54 -13.94 -17.89 7.35
N TYR A 55 -13.67 -16.70 6.78
CA TYR A 55 -14.52 -16.09 5.75
C TYR A 55 -13.74 -15.33 4.66
N PRO A 56 -13.55 -15.89 3.44
CA PRO A 56 -12.68 -15.35 2.39
C PRO A 56 -13.11 -14.01 1.74
N ASN A 57 -14.20 -13.39 2.21
CA ASN A 57 -14.75 -12.15 1.64
C ASN A 57 -14.92 -11.02 2.68
N PHE A 58 -14.45 -11.20 3.91
CA PHE A 58 -14.54 -10.19 4.96
C PHE A 58 -13.14 -9.85 5.46
N ALA A 59 -12.83 -8.56 5.51
CA ALA A 59 -11.63 -8.10 6.20
C ALA A 59 -11.80 -8.40 7.70
N ASP A 60 -10.83 -9.10 8.27
CA ASP A 60 -10.82 -9.38 9.69
C ASP A 60 -10.68 -8.08 10.49
N LYS A 61 -11.26 -8.08 11.68
CA LYS A 61 -11.25 -6.92 12.55
C LYS A 61 -11.14 -7.32 14.01
N PHE A 62 -10.42 -6.51 14.75
CA PHE A 62 -10.30 -6.63 16.19
C PHE A 62 -10.10 -5.25 16.82
N THR A 63 -10.08 -5.20 18.14
CA THR A 63 -9.95 -3.96 18.90
C THR A 63 -8.56 -3.80 19.47
N ILE A 64 -8.05 -2.57 19.43
CA ILE A 64 -6.85 -2.16 20.16
C ILE A 64 -7.20 -1.01 21.11
N SER A 65 -6.40 -0.84 22.15
CA SER A 65 -6.56 0.29 23.08
C SER A 65 -5.66 1.45 22.65
N VAL A 66 -6.19 2.68 22.65
CA VAL A 66 -5.42 3.90 22.43
C VAL A 66 -5.72 4.93 23.51
N TRP A 67 -4.70 5.63 24.01
CA TRP A 67 -4.84 6.65 25.06
C TRP A 67 -3.78 7.74 24.91
N SER A 68 -3.91 8.82 25.68
CA SER A 68 -2.94 9.91 25.71
C SER A 68 -2.65 10.34 27.14
N ASP A 69 -1.62 11.17 27.33
CA ASP A 69 -1.33 11.76 28.63
C ASP A 69 -2.50 12.60 29.17
N SER A 70 -3.22 13.33 28.30
CA SER A 70 -4.41 14.11 28.68
C SER A 70 -5.70 13.30 28.78
N SER A 71 -5.74 12.07 28.24
CA SER A 71 -6.89 11.17 28.32
C SER A 71 -6.45 9.74 28.68
N PRO A 72 -6.03 9.49 29.93
CA PRO A 72 -5.47 8.19 30.34
C PRO A 72 -6.45 7.02 30.22
N ASP A 73 -7.75 7.28 30.37
CA ASP A 73 -8.79 6.26 30.20
C ASP A 73 -8.94 5.81 28.75
N GLY A 74 -8.43 6.60 27.80
CA GLY A 74 -8.36 6.26 26.39
C GLY A 74 -9.68 5.86 25.75
N LEU A 75 -9.58 5.03 24.72
CA LEU A 75 -10.70 4.40 24.03
C LEU A 75 -10.22 3.11 23.33
N GLU A 76 -11.15 2.24 23.00
CA GLU A 76 -10.91 1.10 22.12
C GLU A 76 -11.31 1.48 20.69
N ILE A 77 -10.43 1.21 19.72
CA ILE A 77 -10.75 1.33 18.29
C ILE A 77 -10.75 -0.02 17.63
N GLU A 78 -11.58 -0.14 16.59
CA GLU A 78 -11.52 -1.23 15.65
C GLU A 78 -10.38 -0.98 14.64
N VAL A 79 -9.52 -1.98 14.48
CA VAL A 79 -8.58 -2.08 13.36
C VAL A 79 -9.15 -3.07 12.35
N VAL A 80 -9.05 -2.72 11.08
CA VAL A 80 -9.60 -3.53 9.98
C VAL A 80 -8.46 -3.96 9.08
N GLU A 81 -8.46 -5.23 8.69
CA GLU A 81 -7.49 -5.77 7.77
C GLU A 81 -7.48 -4.97 6.46
N THR A 82 -6.30 -4.53 6.06
CA THR A 82 -6.11 -3.63 4.90
C THR A 82 -6.35 -4.31 3.56
N GLY A 83 -6.36 -5.64 3.55
CA GLY A 83 -6.75 -6.49 2.45
C GLY A 83 -6.99 -7.90 2.96
N VAL A 84 -7.75 -8.71 2.23
CA VAL A 84 -8.05 -10.08 2.67
C VAL A 84 -6.74 -10.85 2.88
N TYR A 85 -6.52 -11.32 4.09
CA TYR A 85 -5.35 -12.07 4.52
C TYR A 85 -4.02 -11.31 4.59
N SER A 86 -4.01 -9.96 4.54
CA SER A 86 -2.77 -9.19 4.54
C SER A 86 -1.96 -9.30 5.83
N GLY A 87 -2.58 -9.71 6.96
CA GLY A 87 -1.93 -9.67 8.27
C GLY A 87 -1.67 -8.24 8.77
N ILE A 88 -2.05 -7.23 7.99
CA ILE A 88 -1.86 -5.81 8.30
C ILE A 88 -3.22 -5.19 8.58
N PHE A 89 -3.42 -4.77 9.81
CA PHE A 89 -4.66 -4.18 10.29
C PHE A 89 -4.45 -2.69 10.51
N LYS A 90 -5.43 -1.90 10.08
CA LYS A 90 -5.38 -0.44 10.14
C LYS A 90 -6.50 0.10 11.02
N GLY A 91 -6.12 0.88 12.03
CA GLY A 91 -7.01 1.73 12.81
C GLY A 91 -6.88 3.19 12.39
N ARG A 92 -7.93 3.97 12.64
CA ARG A 92 -7.93 5.41 12.43
C ARG A 92 -8.53 6.15 13.62
N VAL A 93 -7.77 7.08 14.19
CA VAL A 93 -8.15 7.89 15.36
C VAL A 93 -8.13 9.36 14.97
N PHE A 94 -9.14 10.12 15.39
CA PHE A 94 -9.15 11.57 15.32
C PHE A 94 -8.58 12.14 16.62
N ILE A 95 -7.45 12.83 16.53
CA ILE A 95 -6.81 13.48 17.69
C ILE A 95 -7.40 14.88 17.83
N ALA A 96 -7.98 15.19 18.99
CA ALA A 96 -8.59 16.48 19.26
C ALA A 96 -7.96 17.14 20.49
N ASP A 97 -7.74 18.46 20.43
CA ASP A 97 -7.11 19.22 21.53
C ASP A 97 -8.09 19.65 22.64
N SER A 98 -9.36 19.26 22.54
CA SER A 98 -10.46 19.73 23.39
C SER A 98 -11.63 18.75 23.37
N GLY A 99 -12.68 18.96 24.17
CA GLY A 99 -13.90 18.12 24.21
C GLY A 99 -13.70 16.77 24.89
N ASP A 100 -14.55 15.80 24.57
CA ASP A 100 -14.57 14.47 25.21
C ASP A 100 -13.95 13.37 24.33
N THR A 101 -13.32 12.39 24.97
CA THR A 101 -12.81 11.17 24.33
C THR A 101 -13.96 10.18 24.12
N LEU A 102 -14.40 9.99 22.88
CA LEU A 102 -15.57 9.17 22.53
C LEU A 102 -15.45 8.58 21.12
N LYS A 103 -15.86 7.32 20.96
CA LYS A 103 -15.77 6.57 19.68
C LYS A 103 -14.32 6.59 19.17
N ASN A 104 -14.07 7.11 17.96
CA ASN A 104 -12.73 7.20 17.39
C ASN A 104 -12.07 8.57 17.62
N ARG A 105 -12.56 9.37 18.58
CA ARG A 105 -12.01 10.69 18.92
C ARG A 105 -11.27 10.60 20.24
N LEU A 106 -9.96 10.79 20.21
CA LEU A 106 -9.09 10.81 21.38
C LEU A 106 -8.68 12.24 21.71
N VAL A 107 -8.92 12.67 22.94
CA VAL A 107 -8.48 13.98 23.42
C VAL A 107 -6.98 13.91 23.73
N SER A 108 -6.21 14.82 23.16
CA SER A 108 -4.78 14.92 23.40
C SER A 108 -4.30 16.34 23.11
N MET A 109 -3.67 16.97 24.09
CA MET A 109 -3.15 18.32 23.96
C MET A 109 -1.83 18.32 23.17
N PRO A 110 -1.49 19.43 22.49
CA PRO A 110 -0.17 19.59 21.90
C PRO A 110 0.96 19.33 22.91
N GLY A 111 1.87 18.42 22.58
CA GLY A 111 2.97 17.98 23.44
C GLY A 111 2.74 16.66 24.16
N ASP A 112 1.49 16.19 24.21
CA ASP A 112 1.17 14.88 24.78
C ASP A 112 1.77 13.74 23.96
N THR A 113 2.07 12.65 24.65
CA THR A 113 2.29 11.35 24.04
C THR A 113 0.95 10.63 23.88
N VAL A 114 0.74 10.08 22.69
CA VAL A 114 -0.36 9.20 22.35
C VAL A 114 0.19 7.79 22.25
N TYR A 115 -0.49 6.85 22.88
CA TYR A 115 -0.10 5.45 22.96
C TYR A 115 -1.14 4.56 22.29
N GLY A 116 -0.69 3.44 21.76
CA GLY A 116 -1.52 2.30 21.41
C GLY A 116 -1.00 1.05 22.08
N LYS A 117 -1.92 0.14 22.41
CA LYS A 117 -1.62 -1.22 22.89
C LYS A 117 -2.38 -2.25 22.07
N TYR A 118 -1.65 -3.22 21.56
CA TYR A 118 -2.17 -4.43 20.95
C TYR A 118 -1.83 -5.63 21.85
N VAL A 119 -2.76 -6.56 22.00
CA VAL A 119 -2.55 -7.80 22.75
C VAL A 119 -2.68 -8.95 21.76
N ASP A 120 -1.56 -9.63 21.54
CA ASP A 120 -1.45 -10.84 20.74
C ASP A 120 -1.80 -12.03 21.64
N PHE A 121 -2.79 -12.82 21.19
CA PHE A 121 -3.32 -14.00 21.88
C PHE A 121 -2.99 -15.32 21.16
N THR A 122 -2.18 -15.26 20.11
CA THR A 122 -2.00 -16.31 19.11
C THR A 122 -0.63 -16.98 19.21
N MET A 123 0.13 -16.66 20.26
CA MET A 123 1.37 -17.32 20.69
C MET A 123 1.30 -18.87 20.66
N PRO A 124 2.26 -19.56 20.02
CA PRO A 124 2.33 -21.03 19.93
C PRO A 124 2.35 -21.74 21.29
N ASP A 125 2.83 -21.06 22.33
CA ASP A 125 2.87 -21.56 23.71
C ASP A 125 1.58 -21.28 24.50
N GLY A 126 0.59 -20.62 23.87
CA GLY A 126 -0.67 -20.21 24.47
C GLY A 126 -0.55 -19.01 25.42
N SER A 127 0.60 -18.34 25.47
CA SER A 127 0.78 -17.09 26.20
C SER A 127 0.18 -15.88 25.46
N THR A 128 0.27 -14.70 26.06
CA THR A 128 -0.16 -13.45 25.44
C THR A 128 1.00 -12.45 25.41
N SER A 129 1.16 -11.74 24.30
CA SER A 129 2.17 -10.68 24.17
C SER A 129 1.50 -9.31 24.14
N GLU A 130 1.99 -8.37 24.96
CA GLU A 130 1.55 -6.98 24.91
C GLU A 130 2.53 -6.15 24.09
N ILE A 131 2.03 -5.55 23.02
CA ILE A 131 2.80 -4.76 22.07
C ILE A 131 2.33 -3.32 22.20
N PHE A 132 3.27 -2.37 22.18
CA PHE A 132 3.00 -0.96 22.42
C PHE A 132 3.61 -0.09 21.33
N SER A 133 2.94 1.00 20.98
CA SER A 133 3.51 2.08 20.18
C SER A 133 3.11 3.45 20.68
N ALA A 134 3.98 4.44 20.48
CA ALA A 134 3.79 5.81 20.92
C ALA A 134 4.16 6.83 19.83
N ALA A 135 3.48 7.97 19.85
CA ALA A 135 3.70 9.12 19.00
C ALA A 135 3.41 10.42 19.79
N VAL A 136 3.91 11.57 19.33
CA VAL A 136 3.78 12.86 20.02
C VAL A 136 2.88 13.81 19.25
N VAL A 137 1.96 14.49 19.93
CA VAL A 137 1.16 15.56 19.32
C VAL A 137 2.01 16.81 19.13
N LYS A 138 2.05 17.32 17.91
CA LYS A 138 2.87 18.45 17.47
C LYS A 138 2.55 19.72 18.26
N ILE A 139 3.59 20.36 18.79
CA ILE A 139 3.54 21.75 19.27
C ILE A 139 3.98 22.68 18.14
N SER A 140 3.09 23.55 17.69
CA SER A 140 3.40 24.50 16.61
C SER A 140 4.56 25.42 16.98
N GLY A 141 5.60 25.43 16.14
CA GLY A 141 6.77 26.30 16.30
C GLY A 141 7.85 25.79 17.27
N GLN A 142 7.74 24.56 17.78
CA GLN A 142 8.76 23.96 18.65
C GLN A 142 9.51 22.81 17.98
N ASN A 143 10.73 22.58 18.46
CA ASN A 143 11.50 21.38 18.13
C ASN A 143 10.94 20.19 18.91
N MET A 144 10.48 19.15 18.21
CA MET A 144 9.86 17.98 18.81
C MET A 144 10.86 16.92 19.28
N GLN A 145 12.13 17.01 18.88
CA GLN A 145 13.16 16.01 19.20
C GLN A 145 13.29 15.72 20.71
N PRO A 146 13.27 16.72 21.61
CA PRO A 146 13.38 16.46 23.05
C PRO A 146 12.20 15.65 23.62
N LEU A 147 10.99 15.83 23.08
CA LEU A 147 9.82 15.06 23.50
C LEU A 147 9.88 13.63 22.99
N LEU A 148 10.29 13.49 21.74
CA LEU A 148 10.55 12.22 21.10
C LEU A 148 11.60 11.41 21.88
N ASP A 149 12.73 12.01 22.25
CA ASP A 149 13.82 11.33 22.97
C ASP A 149 13.42 10.80 24.36
N ASN A 150 12.31 11.30 24.94
CA ASN A 150 11.75 10.79 26.20
C ASN A 150 10.93 9.51 26.04
N ILE A 151 10.56 9.14 24.80
CA ILE A 151 9.83 7.90 24.51
C ILE A 151 10.85 6.79 24.25
N ASP A 152 10.67 5.65 24.91
CA ASP A 152 11.47 4.44 24.67
C ASP A 152 11.45 4.09 23.18
N SER A 153 12.64 3.96 22.58
CA SER A 153 12.81 3.76 21.15
C SER A 153 12.10 2.53 20.62
N LYS A 154 11.84 1.52 21.46
CA LYS A 154 11.10 0.31 21.08
C LYS A 154 9.60 0.55 20.86
N TYR A 155 9.05 1.65 21.37
CA TYR A 155 7.64 2.03 21.16
C TYR A 155 7.47 3.04 20.03
N ARG A 156 8.58 3.59 19.54
CA ARG A 156 8.56 4.57 18.45
C ARG A 156 8.61 3.85 17.11
N MET A 157 8.01 4.47 16.09
CA MET A 157 8.33 4.12 14.72
C MET A 157 9.82 4.40 14.54
N SER A 158 10.64 3.36 14.36
CA SER A 158 12.08 3.52 14.08
C SER A 158 12.24 4.63 13.04
N SER A 159 12.97 5.70 13.38
CA SER A 159 13.10 6.90 12.53
C SER A 159 13.91 6.66 11.25
N SER A 160 14.25 5.41 10.94
CA SER A 160 14.42 5.01 9.56
C SER A 160 13.04 4.98 8.91
N ILE A 161 12.67 6.08 8.23
CA ILE A 161 11.94 5.92 6.97
C ILE A 161 12.67 4.77 6.27
N GLU A 162 12.03 3.60 6.14
CA GLU A 162 12.53 2.50 5.32
C GLU A 162 12.82 3.12 3.96
N LYS A 163 14.10 3.44 3.69
CA LYS A 163 14.53 3.88 2.36
C LYS A 163 14.37 2.73 1.37
N VAL A 164 14.29 1.52 1.91
CA VAL A 164 14.07 0.30 1.21
C VAL A 164 12.75 -0.29 1.70
N PRO A 165 11.72 -0.35 0.85
CA PRO A 165 10.46 -0.97 1.23
C PRO A 165 10.66 -2.37 1.84
N SER A 166 9.96 -2.66 2.93
CA SER A 166 9.98 -3.96 3.64
C SER A 166 9.87 -5.21 2.75
N TRP A 167 9.25 -5.16 1.57
CA TRP A 167 9.21 -6.30 0.65
C TRP A 167 10.58 -6.65 0.04
N ILE A 168 11.51 -5.70 -0.05
CA ILE A 168 12.90 -5.95 -0.48
C ILE A 168 13.67 -6.76 0.56
N LYS A 169 13.28 -6.66 1.83
CA LYS A 169 13.83 -7.48 2.91
C LYS A 169 13.56 -8.96 2.68
N ASN A 170 12.39 -9.29 2.14
CA ASN A 170 12.04 -10.67 1.76
C ASN A 170 12.88 -11.14 0.56
N ASN A 171 13.04 -10.30 -0.46
CA ASN A 171 13.86 -10.60 -1.63
C ASN A 171 15.34 -10.81 -1.26
N ALA A 172 15.86 -10.03 -0.32
CA ALA A 172 17.21 -10.17 0.23
C ALA A 172 17.41 -11.52 0.94
N GLY A 173 16.40 -11.98 1.69
CA GLY A 173 16.40 -13.30 2.32
C GLY A 173 16.35 -14.44 1.31
N TRP A 174 15.49 -14.34 0.29
CA TRP A 174 15.42 -15.32 -0.79
C TRP A 174 16.72 -15.38 -1.58
N TRP A 175 17.37 -14.25 -1.81
CA TRP A 175 18.67 -14.22 -2.47
C TRP A 175 19.72 -14.93 -1.61
N ALA A 176 19.79 -14.63 -0.31
CA ALA A 176 20.75 -15.25 0.59
C ALA A 176 20.56 -16.77 0.76
N ASN A 177 19.33 -17.26 0.61
CA ASN A 177 18.99 -18.68 0.68
C ASN A 177 19.09 -19.42 -0.67
N ASP A 178 19.58 -18.76 -1.73
CA ASP A 178 19.64 -19.28 -3.10
C ASP A 178 18.26 -19.64 -3.69
N ASP A 179 17.17 -19.07 -3.15
CA ASP A 179 15.82 -19.21 -3.69
C ASP A 179 15.61 -18.32 -4.93
N ILE A 180 16.35 -17.21 -5.02
CA ILE A 180 16.51 -16.40 -6.24
C ILE A 180 17.99 -16.29 -6.60
N ASP A 181 18.28 -16.27 -7.91
CA ASP A 181 19.65 -16.17 -8.40
C ASP A 181 20.19 -14.73 -8.36
N ASP A 182 21.50 -14.62 -8.58
CA ASP A 182 22.26 -13.37 -8.53
C ASP A 182 21.75 -12.34 -9.55
N ASP A 183 21.36 -12.79 -10.75
CA ASP A 183 20.87 -11.93 -11.83
C ASP A 183 19.47 -11.38 -11.53
N ALA A 184 18.58 -12.21 -10.98
CA ALA A 184 17.24 -11.80 -10.56
C ALA A 184 17.29 -10.75 -9.44
N PHE A 185 18.14 -10.97 -8.43
CA PHE A 185 18.32 -10.01 -7.36
C PHE A 185 18.89 -8.67 -7.88
N ILE A 186 19.89 -8.71 -8.77
CA ILE A 186 20.46 -7.51 -9.40
C ILE A 186 19.40 -6.72 -10.18
N GLN A 187 18.60 -7.39 -11.02
CA GLN A 187 17.56 -6.74 -11.83
C GLN A 187 16.48 -6.08 -10.97
N GLY A 188 16.06 -6.73 -9.88
CA GLY A 188 15.13 -6.16 -8.92
C GLY A 188 15.66 -4.86 -8.30
N ILE A 189 16.94 -4.84 -7.91
CA ILE A 189 17.58 -3.62 -7.38
C ILE A 189 17.73 -2.53 -8.47
N GLN A 190 18.04 -2.89 -9.71
CA GLN A 190 18.11 -1.93 -10.82
C GLN A 190 16.78 -1.24 -11.07
N PHE A 191 15.68 -2.00 -11.05
CA PHE A 191 14.33 -1.47 -11.19
C PHE A 191 14.01 -0.45 -10.09
N LEU A 192 14.32 -0.79 -8.83
CA LEU A 192 14.08 0.12 -7.70
C LEU A 192 14.83 1.44 -7.81
N ILE A 193 16.08 1.40 -8.29
CA ILE A 193 16.89 2.59 -8.50
C ILE A 193 16.29 3.43 -9.63
N LYS A 194 15.86 2.78 -10.73
CA LYS A 194 15.22 3.45 -11.88
C LYS A 194 13.93 4.16 -11.50
N GLU A 195 13.04 3.49 -10.76
CA GLU A 195 11.76 4.04 -10.32
C GLU A 195 11.88 5.01 -9.13
N LYS A 196 13.11 5.35 -8.72
CA LYS A 196 13.41 6.22 -7.57
C LYS A 196 12.79 5.75 -6.25
N ILE A 197 12.47 4.45 -6.16
CA ILE A 197 12.03 3.80 -4.94
C ILE A 197 13.24 3.59 -4.01
N LEU A 198 14.41 3.33 -4.59
CA LEU A 198 15.68 3.23 -3.90
C LEU A 198 16.65 4.31 -4.40
N GLU A 199 16.93 5.33 -3.58
CA GLU A 199 17.88 6.40 -3.95
C GLU A 199 19.33 5.99 -3.63
N ILE A 200 20.19 5.92 -4.65
CA ILE A 200 21.64 5.70 -4.52
C ILE A 200 22.40 6.85 -5.17
N ASN A 201 23.17 7.59 -4.39
CA ASN A 201 23.89 8.80 -4.83
C ASN A 201 25.33 8.51 -5.31
N GLU A 202 25.55 7.44 -6.08
CA GLU A 202 26.89 6.97 -6.46
C GLU A 202 26.96 6.56 -7.93
N THR A 203 28.11 6.78 -8.57
CA THR A 203 28.36 6.42 -9.97
C THR A 203 29.38 5.30 -10.10
N SER A 204 29.22 4.47 -11.13
CA SER A 204 30.08 3.31 -11.37
C SER A 204 31.53 3.74 -11.63
N SER A 205 32.48 3.06 -10.98
CA SER A 205 33.92 3.26 -11.13
C SER A 205 34.50 2.33 -12.21
N ALA A 206 35.71 2.62 -12.71
CA ALA A 206 36.32 1.93 -13.85
C ALA A 206 36.79 0.47 -13.59
N GLU A 207 36.67 -0.02 -12.35
CA GLU A 207 37.04 -1.40 -12.00
C GLU A 207 35.80 -2.31 -12.12
N LYS A 208 35.64 -2.92 -13.29
CA LYS A 208 34.55 -3.84 -13.58
C LYS A 208 34.84 -5.21 -12.96
N SER A 209 34.01 -5.64 -12.02
CA SER A 209 33.99 -7.01 -11.50
C SER A 209 32.84 -7.79 -12.13
N ASP A 210 33.08 -9.04 -12.52
CA ASP A 210 32.05 -9.90 -13.12
C ASP A 210 31.34 -10.81 -12.08
N LYS A 211 31.69 -10.72 -10.79
CA LYS A 211 31.13 -11.59 -9.74
C LYS A 211 30.72 -10.82 -8.49
N ILE A 212 29.55 -11.17 -7.94
CA ILE A 212 29.05 -10.65 -6.67
C ILE A 212 29.92 -11.18 -5.53
N PRO A 213 30.47 -10.31 -4.67
CA PRO A 213 31.17 -10.76 -3.47
C PRO A 213 30.22 -11.45 -2.50
N ALA A 214 30.62 -12.59 -1.95
CA ALA A 214 29.80 -13.39 -1.01
C ALA A 214 29.37 -12.61 0.24
N TRP A 215 30.14 -11.61 0.68
CA TRP A 215 29.78 -10.79 1.85
C TRP A 215 28.52 -9.94 1.59
N VAL A 216 28.26 -9.54 0.34
CA VAL A 216 27.06 -8.76 -0.01
C VAL A 216 25.82 -9.65 0.14
N LYS A 217 25.92 -10.91 -0.31
CA LYS A 217 24.88 -11.93 -0.19
C LYS A 217 24.61 -12.32 1.27
N ASN A 218 25.67 -12.45 2.07
CA ASN A 218 25.53 -12.69 3.51
C ASN A 218 24.85 -11.53 4.24
N ASN A 219 25.20 -10.28 3.90
CA ASN A 219 24.55 -9.10 4.47
C ASN A 219 23.06 -9.03 4.11
N ALA A 220 22.68 -9.46 2.90
CA ALA A 220 21.27 -9.53 2.51
C ALA A 220 20.47 -10.50 3.40
N GLY A 221 21.04 -11.67 3.73
CA GLY A 221 20.41 -12.63 4.64
C GLY A 221 20.32 -12.11 6.08
N TRP A 222 21.41 -11.54 6.60
CA TRP A 222 21.41 -10.93 7.94
C TRP A 222 20.45 -9.75 8.04
N TRP A 223 20.26 -8.99 6.97
CA TRP A 223 19.28 -7.92 6.95
C TRP A 223 17.86 -8.48 6.93
N ALA A 224 17.60 -9.53 6.14
CA ALA A 224 16.32 -10.22 6.12
C ALA A 224 15.89 -10.73 7.50
N ASP A 225 16.84 -11.30 8.24
CA ASP A 225 16.63 -11.79 9.61
C ASP A 225 16.58 -10.68 10.68
N GLY A 226 16.77 -9.40 10.29
CA GLY A 226 16.80 -8.26 11.21
C GLY A 226 18.06 -8.18 12.09
N GLN A 227 19.13 -8.87 11.72
CA GLN A 227 20.40 -8.91 12.46
C GLN A 227 21.32 -7.72 12.16
N ILE A 228 21.18 -7.10 10.98
CA ILE A 228 21.90 -5.87 10.61
C ILE A 228 20.93 -4.76 10.18
N THR A 229 21.42 -3.53 10.13
CA THR A 229 20.59 -2.36 9.79
C THR A 229 20.37 -2.23 8.27
N GLU A 230 19.34 -1.49 7.86
CA GLU A 230 19.11 -1.12 6.45
C GLU A 230 20.34 -0.41 5.85
N SER A 231 21.02 0.46 6.62
CA SER A 231 22.26 1.10 6.16
C SER A 231 23.39 0.12 5.88
N ASP A 232 23.49 -0.96 6.66
CA ASP A 232 24.50 -2.00 6.44
C ASP A 232 24.20 -2.79 5.16
N PHE A 233 22.92 -3.08 4.90
CA PHE A 233 22.48 -3.67 3.63
C PHE A 233 22.78 -2.75 2.43
N LEU A 234 22.40 -1.47 2.53
CA LEU A 234 22.59 -0.47 1.46
C LEU A 234 24.06 -0.21 1.12
N SER A 235 24.97 -0.39 2.08
CA SER A 235 26.41 -0.32 1.82
C SER A 235 26.87 -1.42 0.85
N GLY A 236 26.26 -2.61 0.90
CA GLY A 236 26.48 -3.71 -0.03
C GLY A 236 25.96 -3.40 -1.43
N ILE A 237 24.75 -2.84 -1.55
CA ILE A 237 24.19 -2.43 -2.83
C ILE A 237 25.02 -1.31 -3.46
N THR A 238 25.44 -0.34 -2.65
CA THR A 238 26.33 0.75 -3.08
C THR A 238 27.64 0.21 -3.66
N HIS A 239 28.20 -0.84 -3.04
CA HIS A 239 29.39 -1.50 -3.56
C HIS A 239 29.13 -2.13 -4.93
N LEU A 240 28.00 -2.83 -5.13
CA LEU A 240 27.66 -3.44 -6.42
C LEU A 240 27.53 -2.40 -7.55
N VAL A 241 26.93 -1.23 -7.26
CA VAL A 241 26.85 -0.08 -8.19
C VAL A 241 28.24 0.47 -8.52
N LYS A 242 29.09 0.66 -7.50
CA LYS A 242 30.47 1.16 -7.67
C LYS A 242 31.32 0.24 -8.54
N THR A 243 31.18 -1.08 -8.36
CA THR A 243 31.92 -2.09 -9.15
C THR A 243 31.34 -2.36 -10.53
N GLY A 244 30.26 -1.67 -10.92
CA GLY A 244 29.62 -1.81 -12.23
C GLY A 244 28.89 -3.14 -12.43
N ILE A 245 28.59 -3.87 -11.35
CA ILE A 245 27.76 -5.08 -11.37
C ILE A 245 26.29 -4.69 -11.54
N ILE A 246 25.86 -3.63 -10.83
CA ILE A 246 24.57 -2.98 -11.04
C ILE A 246 24.81 -1.77 -11.95
N SER A 247 24.25 -1.79 -13.17
CA SER A 247 24.32 -0.66 -14.10
C SER A 247 23.17 0.31 -13.86
N VAL A 248 23.49 1.58 -13.71
CA VAL A 248 22.54 2.70 -13.54
C VAL A 248 22.73 3.66 -14.73
N SER A 249 22.41 3.19 -15.93
CA SER A 249 22.47 4.01 -17.15
C SER A 249 21.07 4.47 -17.55
N ASP A 250 20.92 5.78 -17.70
CA ASP A 250 19.68 6.56 -17.87
C ASP A 250 19.02 6.44 -19.26
N ASP A 251 19.27 5.33 -19.99
CA ASP A 251 18.72 5.17 -21.33
C ASP A 251 17.27 4.69 -21.24
N SER A 252 16.40 5.54 -21.77
CA SER A 252 14.98 5.33 -22.06
C SER A 252 14.75 3.97 -22.73
N VAL A 253 14.44 2.96 -21.93
CA VAL A 253 13.74 1.77 -22.42
C VAL A 253 12.27 2.10 -22.35
N GLU A 254 11.70 2.48 -23.50
CA GLU A 254 10.26 2.35 -23.72
C GLU A 254 9.89 0.90 -23.38
N LEU A 255 9.07 0.72 -22.33
CA LEU A 255 8.52 -0.59 -21.99
C LEU A 255 7.55 -0.97 -23.11
N VAL A 256 8.08 -1.65 -24.12
CA VAL A 256 7.30 -2.34 -25.14
C VAL A 256 6.63 -3.53 -24.46
N SER A 257 5.41 -3.85 -24.89
CA SER A 257 4.52 -4.89 -24.37
C SER A 257 5.09 -6.30 -24.23
N ASP A 258 6.34 -6.51 -24.66
CA ASP A 258 6.98 -7.82 -24.76
C ASP A 258 7.81 -8.18 -23.50
N ASP A 259 8.15 -7.21 -22.64
CA ASP A 259 8.93 -7.40 -21.39
C ASP A 259 8.06 -7.63 -20.12
N VAL A 260 6.76 -7.81 -20.28
CA VAL A 260 5.80 -8.03 -19.17
C VAL A 260 5.74 -9.51 -18.74
N ASP A 261 6.04 -10.41 -19.68
CA ASP A 261 5.98 -11.86 -19.49
C ASP A 261 6.93 -12.39 -18.37
N PRO A 262 8.15 -11.85 -18.18
CA PRO A 262 9.06 -12.30 -17.12
C PRO A 262 8.56 -12.04 -15.68
N LEU A 263 7.98 -10.87 -15.40
CA LEU A 263 7.44 -10.52 -14.07
C LEU A 263 6.21 -11.36 -13.72
N LEU A 264 5.37 -11.67 -14.71
CA LEU A 264 4.22 -12.56 -14.51
C LEU A 264 4.66 -14.02 -14.37
N ALA A 265 5.71 -14.44 -15.08
CA ALA A 265 6.32 -15.77 -14.97
C ALA A 265 7.00 -16.00 -13.61
N GLU A 266 7.59 -14.96 -13.02
CA GLU A 266 8.18 -14.97 -11.67
C GLU A 266 7.12 -15.27 -10.60
N CYS A 267 5.96 -14.61 -10.64
CA CYS A 267 4.86 -14.93 -9.74
C CYS A 267 4.32 -16.36 -9.95
N GLN A 268 4.30 -16.87 -11.18
CA GLN A 268 3.83 -18.23 -11.49
C GLN A 268 4.70 -19.34 -10.89
N SER A 269 5.97 -19.05 -10.60
CA SER A 269 6.89 -19.97 -9.91
C SER A 269 6.56 -20.14 -8.42
N ILE A 270 5.75 -19.25 -7.84
CA ILE A 270 5.37 -19.27 -6.42
C ILE A 270 4.40 -20.44 -6.17
N LYS A 271 4.89 -21.46 -5.45
CA LYS A 271 4.11 -22.66 -5.08
C LYS A 271 2.86 -22.35 -4.25
N SER A 272 2.93 -21.31 -3.41
CA SER A 272 1.78 -20.87 -2.61
C SER A 272 0.82 -20.07 -3.48
N THR A 273 -0.39 -20.62 -3.68
CA THR A 273 -1.46 -19.97 -4.47
C THR A 273 -1.77 -18.56 -3.97
N TYR A 274 -1.70 -18.33 -2.66
CA TYR A 274 -1.97 -17.03 -2.04
C TYR A 274 -0.88 -16.00 -2.35
N LYS A 275 0.40 -16.36 -2.14
CA LYS A 275 1.53 -15.48 -2.41
C LYS A 275 1.64 -15.16 -3.91
N ARG A 276 1.34 -16.14 -4.76
CA ARG A 276 1.21 -15.95 -6.21
C ARG A 276 0.13 -14.92 -6.56
N LEU A 277 -1.05 -15.04 -5.96
CA LEU A 277 -2.17 -14.14 -6.27
C LEU A 277 -1.89 -12.69 -5.85
N ASN A 278 -1.24 -12.47 -4.70
CA ASN A 278 -0.86 -11.13 -4.25
C ASN A 278 0.26 -10.52 -5.12
N CYS A 279 1.30 -11.31 -5.45
CA CYS A 279 2.35 -10.92 -6.41
C CYS A 279 1.75 -10.52 -7.76
N GLU A 280 0.84 -11.34 -8.28
CA GLU A 280 0.16 -11.05 -9.54
C GLU A 280 -0.76 -9.82 -9.45
N LYS A 281 -1.38 -9.54 -8.30
CA LYS A 281 -2.40 -8.49 -8.16
C LYS A 281 -1.83 -7.09 -8.39
N GLU A 282 -0.71 -6.76 -7.75
CA GLU A 282 -0.09 -5.44 -7.86
C GLU A 282 0.53 -5.22 -9.24
N ILE A 283 1.14 -6.27 -9.81
CA ILE A 283 1.64 -6.25 -11.18
C ILE A 283 0.49 -6.08 -12.17
N LYS A 284 -0.59 -6.86 -12.04
CA LYS A 284 -1.79 -6.74 -12.88
C LYS A 284 -2.42 -5.35 -12.77
N GLN A 285 -2.44 -4.76 -11.58
CA GLN A 285 -2.97 -3.42 -11.36
C GLN A 285 -2.10 -2.34 -12.04
N ASN A 286 -0.78 -2.42 -11.89
CA ASN A 286 0.13 -1.47 -12.54
C ASN A 286 0.14 -1.64 -14.06
N LEU A 287 0.06 -2.88 -14.56
CA LEU A 287 -0.09 -3.17 -16.00
C LEU A 287 -1.41 -2.62 -16.52
N GLU A 288 -2.50 -2.80 -15.78
CA GLU A 288 -3.79 -2.21 -16.12
C GLU A 288 -3.68 -0.68 -16.22
N PHE A 289 -2.99 -0.02 -15.29
CA PHE A 289 -2.75 1.44 -15.37
C PHE A 289 -1.95 1.83 -16.61
N ILE A 290 -0.89 1.10 -16.95
CA ILE A 290 -0.05 1.37 -18.13
C ILE A 290 -0.88 1.22 -19.42
N GLU A 291 -1.60 0.10 -19.55
CA GLU A 291 -2.42 -0.18 -20.73
C GLU A 291 -3.56 0.83 -20.87
N PHE A 292 -4.18 1.19 -19.75
CA PHE A 292 -5.23 2.18 -19.67
C PHE A 292 -4.72 3.55 -20.13
N LYS A 293 -3.56 4.00 -19.64
CA LYS A 293 -2.93 5.27 -20.07
C LYS A 293 -2.59 5.27 -21.56
N LYS A 294 -1.94 4.21 -22.05
CA LYS A 294 -1.55 4.07 -23.46
C LYS A 294 -2.73 4.14 -24.42
N SER A 295 -3.88 3.63 -23.98
CA SER A 295 -5.10 3.56 -24.79
C SER A 295 -6.06 4.74 -24.55
N SER A 296 -5.66 5.72 -23.76
CA SER A 296 -6.50 6.84 -23.34
C SER A 296 -6.07 8.18 -23.90
N ASN A 297 -7.04 9.09 -24.02
CA ASN A 297 -6.73 10.50 -24.16
C ASN A 297 -6.52 11.12 -22.77
N GLU A 298 -5.61 12.10 -22.68
CA GLU A 298 -5.21 12.75 -21.44
C GLU A 298 -5.91 14.11 -21.27
N TYR A 299 -6.34 14.39 -20.03
CA TYR A 299 -7.09 15.59 -19.65
C TYR A 299 -6.55 16.14 -18.33
N GLY A 300 -5.60 17.06 -18.41
CA GLY A 300 -4.96 17.69 -17.25
C GLY A 300 -5.79 18.82 -16.63
N VAL A 301 -5.93 18.82 -15.30
CA VAL A 301 -6.57 19.89 -14.53
C VAL A 301 -5.91 20.03 -13.15
N GLY A 302 -5.23 21.15 -12.93
CA GLY A 302 -4.45 21.35 -11.71
C GLY A 302 -3.38 20.23 -11.55
N PRO A 303 -3.27 19.61 -10.36
CA PRO A 303 -2.30 18.53 -10.09
C PRO A 303 -2.76 17.14 -10.56
N ILE A 304 -3.93 17.02 -11.21
CA ILE A 304 -4.48 15.72 -11.64
C ILE A 304 -4.54 15.65 -13.17
N THR A 305 -4.09 14.53 -13.72
CA THR A 305 -4.33 14.15 -15.12
C THR A 305 -5.35 13.02 -15.16
N TYR A 306 -6.47 13.24 -15.85
CA TYR A 306 -7.48 12.21 -16.10
C TYR A 306 -7.22 11.53 -17.45
N TYR A 307 -7.37 10.21 -17.48
CA TYR A 307 -7.23 9.39 -18.67
C TYR A 307 -8.58 8.77 -18.99
N TYR A 308 -9.03 8.91 -20.24
CA TYR A 308 -10.28 8.35 -20.71
C TYR A 308 -10.11 7.66 -22.08
N PRO A 309 -10.37 6.33 -22.19
CA PRO A 309 -10.15 5.56 -23.41
C PRO A 309 -11.34 5.56 -24.37
N GLY A 310 -12.44 6.23 -24.01
CA GLY A 310 -13.67 6.21 -24.81
C GLY A 310 -14.55 4.99 -24.53
N ILE A 311 -15.77 5.04 -25.06
CA ILE A 311 -16.77 3.97 -24.96
C ILE A 311 -16.30 2.74 -25.75
N GLY A 312 -16.56 1.56 -25.19
CA GLY A 312 -16.15 0.27 -25.73
C GLY A 312 -14.81 -0.23 -25.19
N ASN A 313 -14.09 0.58 -24.40
CA ASN A 313 -12.75 0.24 -23.89
C ASN A 313 -12.72 0.20 -22.36
N PHE A 314 -12.01 -0.78 -21.79
CA PHE A 314 -11.80 -0.94 -20.34
C PHE A 314 -13.10 -0.90 -19.50
N GLY A 315 -14.21 -1.43 -20.01
CA GLY A 315 -15.50 -1.43 -19.30
C GLY A 315 -16.25 -0.10 -19.32
N ASN A 316 -15.80 0.86 -20.13
CA ASN A 316 -16.60 2.03 -20.48
C ASN A 316 -17.69 1.59 -21.46
N GLU A 317 -18.95 1.68 -21.06
CA GLU A 317 -20.07 1.11 -21.80
C GLU A 317 -21.22 2.11 -21.89
N PHE A 318 -21.87 2.14 -23.04
CA PHE A 318 -23.13 2.84 -23.23
C PHE A 318 -24.13 1.86 -23.83
N GLU A 319 -25.26 1.66 -23.15
CA GLU A 319 -26.30 0.75 -23.58
C GLU A 319 -27.68 1.39 -23.41
N ILE A 320 -28.59 1.05 -24.32
CA ILE A 320 -30.02 1.36 -24.18
C ILE A 320 -30.73 0.03 -23.95
N SER A 321 -31.28 -0.13 -22.76
CA SER A 321 -32.04 -1.33 -22.39
C SER A 321 -33.28 -1.52 -23.27
N SER A 322 -33.86 -2.72 -23.23
CA SER A 322 -35.10 -3.05 -23.96
C SER A 322 -36.31 -2.20 -23.57
N SER A 323 -36.30 -1.58 -22.38
CA SER A 323 -37.31 -0.61 -21.95
C SER A 323 -37.06 0.82 -22.44
N GLY A 324 -35.99 1.05 -23.23
CA GLY A 324 -35.59 2.37 -23.74
C GLY A 324 -34.77 3.19 -22.75
N GLN A 325 -34.36 2.61 -21.63
CA GLN A 325 -33.57 3.31 -20.62
C GLN A 325 -32.07 3.26 -20.95
N ALA A 326 -31.46 4.44 -21.06
CA ALA A 326 -30.03 4.62 -21.27
C ALA A 326 -29.23 4.37 -19.97
N MET A 327 -28.14 3.63 -20.11
CA MET A 327 -27.17 3.35 -19.07
C MET A 327 -25.78 3.68 -19.60
N LEU A 328 -25.02 4.44 -18.82
CA LEU A 328 -23.66 4.84 -19.14
C LEU A 328 -22.75 4.45 -17.98
N ARG A 329 -21.74 3.64 -18.27
CA ARG A 329 -20.71 3.21 -17.33
C ARG A 329 -19.40 3.87 -17.74
N LEU A 330 -18.84 4.65 -16.85
CA LEU A 330 -17.57 5.30 -17.03
C LEU A 330 -16.55 4.70 -16.07
N ARG A 331 -15.40 4.34 -16.60
CA ARG A 331 -14.20 3.95 -15.87
C ARG A 331 -13.13 4.93 -16.27
N ILE A 332 -12.60 5.66 -15.28
CA ILE A 332 -11.66 6.77 -15.50
C ILE A 332 -10.45 6.56 -14.60
N LEU A 333 -9.25 6.75 -15.15
CA LEU A 333 -8.02 6.76 -14.39
C LEU A 333 -7.65 8.22 -14.07
N ALA A 334 -7.34 8.49 -12.81
CA ALA A 334 -6.81 9.77 -12.35
C ALA A 334 -5.40 9.57 -11.79
N GLU A 335 -4.45 10.32 -12.31
CA GLU A 335 -3.06 10.35 -11.85
C GLU A 335 -2.75 11.68 -11.18
N ASN A 336 -2.09 11.62 -10.02
CA ASN A 336 -1.58 12.81 -9.37
C ASN A 336 -0.16 13.10 -9.85
N THR A 337 -0.03 14.12 -10.70
CA THR A 337 1.24 14.62 -11.26
C THR A 337 1.84 15.75 -10.41
N GLY A 338 1.17 16.13 -9.32
CA GLY A 338 1.65 17.11 -8.35
C GLY A 338 2.49 16.51 -7.22
N ASN A 339 2.84 17.36 -6.25
CA ASN A 339 3.73 17.02 -5.12
C ASN A 339 3.02 16.85 -3.78
N GLU A 340 1.69 17.07 -3.73
CA GLU A 340 0.88 16.96 -2.52
C GLU A 340 -0.18 15.87 -2.68
N VAL A 341 -0.70 15.34 -1.58
CA VAL A 341 -1.83 14.40 -1.63
C VAL A 341 -3.09 15.15 -2.01
N ILE A 342 -3.73 14.74 -3.10
CA ILE A 342 -4.96 15.36 -3.61
C ILE A 342 -6.13 14.43 -3.33
N SER A 343 -7.26 14.97 -2.88
CA SER A 343 -8.47 14.18 -2.65
C SER A 343 -9.57 14.57 -3.63
N LEU A 344 -9.89 13.65 -4.54
CA LEU A 344 -11.07 13.75 -5.41
C LEU A 344 -12.34 13.72 -4.55
N LYS A 345 -13.33 14.55 -4.83
CA LYS A 345 -14.50 14.77 -3.95
C LYS A 345 -15.81 14.36 -4.62
N CYS A 346 -16.51 13.44 -3.96
CA CYS A 346 -17.88 13.10 -4.33
C CYS A 346 -18.64 12.50 -3.14
N THR A 347 -19.26 13.36 -2.33
CA THR A 347 -19.92 12.96 -1.07
C THR A 347 -21.38 12.55 -1.22
N GLY A 348 -21.98 12.80 -2.40
CA GLY A 348 -23.37 12.49 -2.72
C GLY A 348 -23.74 13.06 -4.09
N PRO A 349 -24.85 12.65 -4.73
CA PRO A 349 -25.20 13.10 -6.08
C PRO A 349 -25.35 14.62 -6.20
N SER A 350 -25.79 15.29 -5.14
CA SER A 350 -25.91 16.74 -5.07
C SER A 350 -24.61 17.47 -4.75
N ILE A 351 -23.61 16.78 -4.19
CA ILE A 351 -22.33 17.35 -3.73
C ILE A 351 -21.19 16.47 -4.28
N CYS A 352 -21.20 16.35 -5.60
CA CYS A 352 -20.20 15.64 -6.36
C CYS A 352 -19.55 16.58 -7.36
N SER A 353 -18.22 16.51 -7.44
CA SER A 353 -17.43 17.24 -8.42
C SER A 353 -17.53 16.66 -9.84
N TYR A 354 -18.32 15.60 -10.02
CA TYR A 354 -18.44 14.87 -11.28
C TYR A 354 -19.89 14.75 -11.72
N ASP A 355 -20.15 15.05 -13.00
CA ASP A 355 -21.44 14.78 -13.65
C ASP A 355 -21.29 14.60 -15.16
N VAL A 356 -22.35 14.11 -15.81
CA VAL A 356 -22.45 14.09 -17.27
C VAL A 356 -23.27 15.29 -17.74
N TRP A 357 -22.80 16.02 -18.74
CA TRP A 357 -23.41 17.25 -19.21
C TRP A 357 -23.68 17.20 -20.71
N ASP A 358 -24.89 17.56 -21.12
CA ASP A 358 -25.32 17.56 -22.53
C ASP A 358 -25.34 18.95 -23.18
N GLY A 359 -24.75 19.96 -22.52
CA GLY A 359 -24.86 21.37 -22.92
C GLY A 359 -26.00 22.15 -22.23
N SER A 360 -26.98 21.45 -21.66
CA SER A 360 -28.19 22.04 -21.06
C SER A 360 -28.55 21.52 -19.67
N LYS A 361 -28.30 20.24 -19.39
CA LYS A 361 -28.69 19.54 -18.17
C LYS A 361 -27.51 18.71 -17.65
N ALA A 362 -27.35 18.74 -16.32
CA ALA A 362 -26.37 17.94 -15.61
C ALA A 362 -27.02 16.66 -15.12
N PHE A 363 -26.44 15.53 -15.48
CA PHE A 363 -26.86 14.19 -15.10
C PHE A 363 -25.96 13.69 -13.99
N LYS A 364 -26.56 13.41 -12.84
CA LYS A 364 -25.85 12.93 -11.65
C LYS A 364 -25.76 11.41 -11.68
N TYR A 365 -24.72 10.89 -11.04
CA TYR A 365 -24.48 9.45 -11.04
C TYR A 365 -25.60 8.69 -10.31
N ALA A 366 -25.77 7.43 -10.70
CA ALA A 366 -26.59 6.41 -10.09
C ALA A 366 -25.76 5.34 -9.33
N GLY A 367 -24.44 5.31 -9.52
CA GLY A 367 -23.50 4.48 -8.75
C GLY A 367 -22.06 4.94 -8.92
N MET A 368 -21.18 4.69 -7.94
CA MET A 368 -19.77 5.05 -8.00
C MET A 368 -18.93 4.37 -6.90
N ASP A 369 -17.60 4.52 -6.99
CA ASP A 369 -16.63 3.92 -6.06
C ASP A 369 -16.21 4.82 -4.87
N PHE A 370 -16.73 6.04 -4.74
CA PHE A 370 -16.35 6.99 -3.68
C PHE A 370 -16.98 6.63 -2.32
N VAL A 371 -16.61 5.47 -1.75
CA VAL A 371 -17.18 4.93 -0.51
C VAL A 371 -17.06 5.86 0.71
N SER A 372 -16.00 6.66 0.80
CA SER A 372 -15.79 7.66 1.86
C SER A 372 -16.17 9.09 1.46
N GLY A 373 -16.84 9.27 0.33
CA GLY A 373 -17.16 10.57 -0.24
C GLY A 373 -15.95 11.30 -0.87
N GLN A 374 -14.78 10.67 -0.85
CA GLN A 374 -13.54 11.19 -1.41
C GLN A 374 -12.57 10.04 -1.72
N ILE A 375 -11.65 10.27 -2.66
CA ILE A 375 -10.55 9.36 -2.99
C ILE A 375 -9.22 10.13 -2.90
N PRO A 376 -8.36 9.86 -1.91
CA PRO A 376 -7.04 10.45 -1.83
C PRO A 376 -6.07 9.78 -2.82
N ILE A 377 -5.27 10.57 -3.53
CA ILE A 377 -4.27 10.14 -4.49
C ILE A 377 -2.93 10.74 -4.07
N ASN A 378 -1.95 9.88 -3.78
CA ASN A 378 -0.60 10.31 -3.41
C ASN A 378 0.17 10.84 -4.65
N PRO A 379 1.15 11.73 -4.47
CA PRO A 379 2.05 12.16 -5.54
C PRO A 379 2.62 10.98 -6.34
N GLY A 380 2.56 11.05 -7.67
CA GLY A 380 3.10 10.02 -8.57
C GLY A 380 2.28 8.72 -8.63
N THR A 381 1.11 8.67 -8.00
CA THR A 381 0.25 7.47 -8.01
C THR A 381 -1.00 7.68 -8.86
N SER A 382 -1.57 6.57 -9.32
CA SER A 382 -2.79 6.52 -10.11
C SER A 382 -3.90 5.76 -9.38
N VAL A 383 -5.15 6.15 -9.62
CA VAL A 383 -6.32 5.41 -9.17
C VAL A 383 -7.32 5.32 -10.31
N ILE A 384 -7.98 4.17 -10.44
CA ILE A 384 -9.15 4.03 -11.30
C ILE A 384 -10.41 4.15 -10.44
N PHE A 385 -11.37 4.94 -10.88
CA PHE A 385 -12.70 4.99 -10.29
C PHE A 385 -13.77 4.77 -11.36
N ASN A 386 -14.86 4.11 -10.95
CA ASN A 386 -16.02 3.88 -11.79
C ASN A 386 -17.17 4.81 -11.39
N MET A 387 -17.92 5.26 -12.38
CA MET A 387 -19.17 6.00 -12.21
C MET A 387 -20.22 5.48 -13.18
N MET A 388 -21.46 5.40 -12.72
CA MET A 388 -22.59 4.93 -13.49
C MET A 388 -23.64 6.02 -13.57
N PHE A 389 -24.23 6.22 -14.75
CA PHE A 389 -25.33 7.15 -15.00
C PHE A 389 -26.48 6.36 -15.64
N GLY A 390 -27.70 6.56 -15.17
CA GLY A 390 -28.82 5.70 -15.59
C GLY A 390 -30.13 6.05 -14.90
N PRO A 391 -30.87 5.10 -14.29
CA PRO A 391 -32.09 5.39 -13.55
C PRO A 391 -31.84 6.40 -12.44
N ASN A 392 -32.86 7.21 -12.18
CA ASN A 392 -32.90 7.98 -10.96
C ASN A 392 -33.06 7.04 -9.76
N ILE A 393 -32.05 7.00 -8.90
CA ILE A 393 -32.04 6.20 -7.67
C ILE A 393 -32.49 7.00 -6.42
N GLY A 394 -32.89 8.26 -6.58
CA GLY A 394 -33.21 9.16 -5.48
C GLY A 394 -31.97 9.87 -4.91
N TYR A 395 -32.08 10.41 -3.69
CA TYR A 395 -30.97 11.04 -2.95
C TYR A 395 -30.25 12.20 -3.68
N GLY A 396 -30.99 12.94 -4.51
CA GLY A 396 -30.46 14.05 -5.29
C GLY A 396 -29.84 13.67 -6.63
N GLY A 397 -29.92 12.39 -7.02
CA GLY A 397 -29.64 11.93 -8.38
C GLY A 397 -30.74 12.30 -9.37
N ASN A 398 -30.48 12.12 -10.66
CA ASN A 398 -31.48 12.25 -11.70
C ASN A 398 -31.27 11.20 -12.81
N GLN A 399 -32.27 11.04 -13.65
CA GLN A 399 -32.23 10.05 -14.73
C GLN A 399 -31.36 10.56 -15.88
N PHE A 400 -30.48 9.69 -16.37
CA PHE A 400 -29.76 9.92 -17.62
C PHE A 400 -30.71 9.75 -18.82
N GLU A 401 -30.93 10.86 -19.53
CA GLU A 401 -31.81 10.94 -20.69
C GLU A 401 -30.93 11.16 -21.93
N TYR A 402 -30.75 10.09 -22.70
CA TYR A 402 -29.97 10.13 -23.93
C TYR A 402 -30.78 10.69 -25.10
N ASP A 403 -30.14 11.55 -25.88
CA ASP A 403 -30.63 12.19 -27.09
C ASP A 403 -29.50 12.16 -28.11
N SER A 404 -29.70 11.43 -29.21
CA SER A 404 -28.70 11.23 -30.25
C SER A 404 -28.32 12.49 -31.03
N SER A 405 -29.04 13.60 -30.84
CA SER A 405 -28.69 14.90 -31.42
C SER A 405 -27.73 15.73 -30.57
N LYS A 406 -27.43 15.28 -29.34
CA LYS A 406 -26.59 16.00 -28.38
C LYS A 406 -25.22 15.36 -28.21
N SER A 407 -24.27 16.20 -27.81
CA SER A 407 -22.95 15.77 -27.35
C SER A 407 -22.91 15.76 -25.83
N TYR A 408 -22.22 14.77 -25.27
CA TYR A 408 -22.13 14.57 -23.83
C TYR A 408 -20.68 14.64 -23.37
N ASN A 409 -20.44 15.38 -22.30
CA ASN A 409 -19.15 15.49 -21.63
C ASN A 409 -19.26 14.94 -20.21
N PHE A 410 -18.21 14.25 -19.76
CA PHE A 410 -17.98 14.04 -18.33
C PHE A 410 -17.27 15.27 -17.78
N ARG A 411 -17.94 16.00 -16.89
CA ARG A 411 -17.39 17.22 -16.29
C ARG A 411 -16.73 16.88 -14.97
N VAL A 412 -15.52 17.38 -14.83
CA VAL A 412 -14.78 17.46 -13.57
C VAL A 412 -14.84 18.89 -13.10
N ASN A 413 -15.23 19.10 -11.85
CA ASN A 413 -15.30 20.41 -11.21
C ASN A 413 -14.78 20.32 -9.77
N GLU A 414 -13.46 20.22 -9.65
CA GLU A 414 -12.75 20.11 -8.39
C GLU A 414 -12.28 21.48 -7.91
N ASN A 415 -11.87 21.59 -6.64
CA ASN A 415 -11.37 22.84 -6.08
C ASN A 415 -10.08 23.35 -6.77
N PHE A 416 -9.33 22.46 -7.43
CA PHE A 416 -8.12 22.76 -8.17
C PHE A 416 -8.36 23.05 -9.66
N GLY A 417 -9.61 22.96 -10.14
CA GLY A 417 -9.98 23.34 -11.51
C GLY A 417 -11.12 22.52 -12.08
N SER A 418 -11.53 22.90 -13.29
CA SER A 418 -12.61 22.24 -14.02
C SER A 418 -12.16 21.84 -15.43
N ILE A 419 -12.65 20.70 -15.92
CA ILE A 419 -12.41 20.22 -17.29
C ILE A 419 -13.59 19.39 -17.79
N ASP A 420 -13.87 19.48 -19.09
CA ASP A 420 -14.90 18.70 -19.77
C ASP A 420 -14.23 17.62 -20.63
N ILE A 421 -14.53 16.35 -20.34
CA ILE A 421 -14.01 15.18 -21.07
C ILE A 421 -15.08 14.71 -22.07
N PRO A 422 -14.86 14.83 -23.39
CA PRO A 422 -15.85 14.43 -24.39
C PRO A 422 -16.08 12.92 -24.39
N LEU A 423 -17.33 12.48 -24.14
CA LEU A 423 -17.64 11.05 -24.03
C LEU A 423 -17.76 10.36 -25.39
N LYS A 424 -18.15 11.11 -26.43
CA LYS A 424 -18.40 10.60 -27.79
C LYS A 424 -19.32 9.37 -27.79
N ILE A 425 -20.44 9.45 -27.08
CA ILE A 425 -21.51 8.46 -27.14
C ILE A 425 -22.33 8.69 -28.41
N GLU A 426 -22.45 7.66 -29.24
CA GLU A 426 -23.21 7.65 -30.50
C GLU A 426 -24.40 6.70 -30.44
#